data_AF-A0A016V1M7-F1
#
_entry.id   AF-A0A016V1M7-F1
#
_cell.length_a   1.000
_cell.length_b   1.000
_cell.length_c   1.000
_cell.angle_alpha   90.00
_cell.angle_beta   90.00
_cell.angle_gamma   90.00
#
_symmetry.space_group_name_H-M   'P 1'
#
loop_
_entity.id
_entity.type
_entity.pdbx_description
1 polymer ?
#
loop_
_entity_poly.entity_id
_entity_poly.type
_entity_poly.pdbx_seq_one_letter_code
_entity_poly.pdbx_strand_id
1 'polypeptide(L)'
;MAAFAVFVLLLSLYSSINADFIRCYDGTDEYKVVEADNPICAFTVRYPDDKCTKKATVYKGKSDLTKHEGKATCYYSFKRTAIICHCHGDLCNTDANIIKILTMELAKGAPKSMKKVVNCFLSQNDAKPTSDPVEDDPKLSPQSAKQLENERQGVLGSGKLMKKGHISSGKLHGQHKAKRS
;
A
#
# COMPACT_ATOMS: atom_id res chain seq x y z
N MET A 1 38.80 -34.84 19.48
CA MET A 1 38.92 -33.38 19.70
C MET A 1 38.81 -32.55 18.42
N ALA A 2 39.21 -33.03 17.24
CA ALA A 2 39.11 -32.27 15.97
C ALA A 2 37.67 -31.87 15.54
N ALA A 3 36.68 -32.73 15.78
CA ALA A 3 35.29 -32.48 15.37
C ALA A 3 34.63 -31.27 16.08
N PHE A 4 35.03 -30.99 17.33
CA PHE A 4 34.49 -29.87 18.09
C PHE A 4 34.98 -28.52 17.56
N ALA A 5 36.24 -28.45 17.12
CA ALA A 5 36.82 -27.25 16.53
C ALA A 5 36.15 -26.89 15.18
N VAL A 6 35.83 -27.89 14.36
CA VAL A 6 35.11 -27.70 13.09
C VAL A 6 33.69 -27.17 13.33
N PHE A 7 32.98 -27.70 14.33
CA PHE A 7 31.63 -27.25 14.66
C PHE A 7 31.58 -25.80 15.15
N VAL A 8 32.54 -25.38 15.99
CA VAL A 8 32.64 -23.98 16.47
C VAL A 8 33.01 -23.01 15.35
N LEU A 9 33.89 -23.41 14.42
CA LEU A 9 34.22 -22.60 13.24
C LEU A 9 33.02 -22.45 12.30
N LEU A 10 32.25 -23.52 12.07
CA LEU A 10 31.04 -23.48 11.24
C LEU A 10 29.93 -22.60 11.86
N LEU A 11 29.74 -22.66 13.18
CA LEU A 11 28.81 -21.78 13.90
C LEU A 11 29.22 -20.31 13.79
N SER A 12 30.52 -20.01 13.89
CA SER A 12 31.03 -18.63 13.78
C SER A 12 30.85 -18.07 12.36
N LEU A 13 31.08 -18.90 11.34
CA LEU A 13 30.79 -18.55 9.93
C LEU A 13 29.29 -18.36 9.69
N TYR A 14 28.44 -19.22 10.28
CA TYR A 14 26.98 -19.10 10.15
C TYR A 14 26.42 -17.83 10.82
N SER A 15 26.95 -17.43 11.97
CA SER A 15 26.59 -16.17 12.62
C SER A 15 27.04 -14.94 11.83
N SER A 16 28.08 -15.05 11.02
CA SER A 16 28.61 -13.94 10.20
C SER A 16 27.83 -13.75 8.89
N ILE A 17 27.17 -14.80 8.39
CA ILE A 17 26.42 -14.77 7.12
C ILE A 17 25.02 -14.12 7.31
N ASN A 18 24.53 -14.02 8.54
CA ASN A 18 23.20 -13.45 8.86
C ASN A 18 23.28 -12.08 9.56
N ALA A 19 24.30 -11.27 9.26
CA ALA A 19 24.17 -9.84 9.51
C ALA A 19 23.16 -9.31 8.47
N ASP A 20 21.88 -9.29 8.85
CA ASP A 20 20.79 -8.77 8.01
C ASP A 20 21.01 -7.27 7.78
N PHE A 21 21.80 -6.90 6.77
CA PHE A 21 21.86 -5.53 6.29
C PHE A 21 20.50 -5.21 5.68
N ILE A 22 19.76 -4.30 6.31
CA ILE A 22 18.51 -3.80 5.74
C ILE A 22 18.87 -2.68 4.76
N ARG A 23 18.34 -2.77 3.53
CA ARG A 23 18.48 -1.71 2.54
C ARG A 23 17.24 -0.82 2.52
N CYS A 24 17.45 0.46 2.34
CA CYS A 24 16.37 1.43 2.13
C CYS A 24 16.62 2.22 0.84
N TYR A 25 15.55 2.59 0.14
CA TYR A 25 15.66 3.66 -0.85
C TYR A 25 15.80 5.02 -0.16
N ASP A 26 16.62 5.89 -0.74
CA ASP A 26 16.90 7.25 -0.26
C ASP A 26 16.70 8.28 -1.38
N GLY A 27 15.86 9.30 -1.12
CA GLY A 27 15.52 10.33 -2.09
C GLY A 27 14.11 10.23 -2.64
N THR A 28 13.86 10.86 -3.79
CA THR A 28 12.54 10.90 -4.44
C THR A 28 12.35 9.81 -5.49
N ASP A 29 13.44 9.20 -5.95
CA ASP A 29 13.48 8.20 -7.01
C ASP A 29 14.17 6.91 -6.50
N GLU A 30 13.78 5.74 -7.01
CA GLU A 30 14.23 4.41 -6.51
C GLU A 30 15.68 4.03 -6.86
N TYR A 31 16.56 4.99 -7.14
CA TYR A 31 17.89 4.67 -7.68
C TYR A 31 19.01 4.66 -6.64
N LYS A 32 18.78 5.25 -5.46
CA LYS A 32 19.79 5.30 -4.40
C LYS A 32 19.38 4.36 -3.27
N VAL A 33 20.14 3.29 -3.13
CA VAL A 33 19.99 2.32 -2.04
C VAL A 33 21.07 2.59 -0.99
N VAL A 34 20.66 2.62 0.28
CA VAL A 34 21.57 2.77 1.41
C VAL A 34 21.50 1.52 2.29
N GLU A 35 22.68 0.99 2.64
CA GLU A 35 22.84 -0.09 3.64
C GLU A 35 23.12 0.54 5.01
N ALA A 36 22.56 -0.04 6.06
CA ALA A 36 22.97 0.29 7.42
C ALA A 36 22.79 -0.90 8.35
N ASP A 37 23.50 -0.85 9.48
CA ASP A 37 23.24 -1.71 10.63
C ASP A 37 21.95 -1.21 11.30
N ASN A 38 20.86 -1.99 11.22
CA ASN A 38 19.54 -1.70 11.78
C ASN A 38 18.74 -0.48 11.25
N PRO A 39 18.61 -0.21 9.93
CA PRO A 39 17.76 0.87 9.48
C PRO A 39 16.30 0.44 9.49
N ILE A 40 15.54 1.13 10.32
CA ILE A 40 14.13 1.37 10.02
C ILE A 40 14.13 2.28 8.77
N CYS A 41 13.45 1.88 7.70
CA CYS A 41 13.25 2.79 6.57
C CYS A 41 12.09 3.74 6.88
N ALA A 42 12.06 4.85 6.17
CA ALA A 42 10.97 5.80 6.21
C ALA A 42 10.53 6.17 4.79
N PHE A 43 9.27 6.59 4.71
CA PHE A 43 8.77 7.32 3.56
C PHE A 43 7.81 8.43 3.99
N THR A 44 7.74 9.49 3.20
CA THR A 44 6.85 10.63 3.40
C THR A 44 6.08 10.89 2.12
N VAL A 45 4.75 10.73 2.18
CA VAL A 45 3.84 11.16 1.12
C VAL A 45 3.40 12.58 1.41
N ARG A 46 3.86 13.54 0.61
CA ARG A 46 3.56 14.96 0.80
C ARG A 46 2.73 15.49 -0.35
N TYR A 47 1.64 16.18 0.00
CA TYR A 47 0.90 16.97 -0.96
C TYR A 47 1.22 18.46 -0.82
N PRO A 48 1.14 19.23 -1.91
CA PRO A 48 1.23 20.69 -1.85
C PRO A 48 0.01 21.32 -1.17
N ASP A 49 -1.15 20.67 -1.25
CA ASP A 49 -2.39 21.08 -0.61
C ASP A 49 -3.22 19.88 -0.14
N ASP A 50 -4.19 20.12 0.74
CA ASP A 50 -5.07 19.06 1.25
C ASP A 50 -6.20 18.69 0.27
N LYS A 51 -6.26 19.36 -0.89
CA LYS A 51 -7.31 19.18 -1.91
C LYS A 51 -6.93 18.11 -2.93
N CYS A 52 -5.70 17.60 -2.87
CA CYS A 52 -5.21 16.54 -3.76
C CYS A 52 -5.29 16.91 -5.24
N THR A 53 -5.16 18.20 -5.56
CA THR A 53 -5.24 18.70 -6.94
C THR A 53 -4.04 18.30 -7.78
N LYS A 54 -2.90 18.08 -7.12
CA LYS A 54 -1.63 17.68 -7.71
C LYS A 54 -1.22 16.31 -7.20
N LYS A 55 -0.34 15.65 -7.96
CA LYS A 55 0.30 14.41 -7.53
C LYS A 55 1.11 14.63 -6.25
N ALA A 56 1.07 13.64 -5.36
CA ALA A 56 1.93 13.63 -4.19
C ALA A 56 3.40 13.47 -4.60
N THR A 57 4.29 14.08 -3.82
CA THR A 57 5.71 13.74 -3.85
C THR A 57 5.99 12.73 -2.75
N VAL A 58 6.68 11.64 -3.10
CA VAL A 58 7.12 10.61 -2.16
C VAL A 58 8.60 10.81 -1.89
N TYR A 59 8.95 11.00 -0.62
CA TYR A 59 10.33 11.03 -0.16
C TYR A 59 10.62 9.74 0.59
N LYS A 60 11.69 9.05 0.24
CA LYS A 60 12.15 7.80 0.86
C LYS A 60 13.47 8.08 1.57
N GLY A 61 13.75 7.33 2.64
CA GLY A 61 15.04 7.44 3.31
C GLY A 61 15.21 6.46 4.45
N LYS A 62 16.37 6.56 5.10
CA LYS A 62 16.62 5.94 6.39
C LYS A 62 15.90 6.72 7.49
N SER A 63 15.39 6.02 8.49
CA SER A 63 14.87 6.59 9.73
C SER A 63 15.97 6.67 10.78
N ASP A 64 16.04 7.78 11.50
CA ASP A 64 16.92 7.94 12.67
C ASP A 64 16.35 7.30 13.94
N LEU A 65 15.16 6.69 13.85
CA LEU A 65 14.56 5.98 14.98
C LEU A 65 15.43 4.78 15.37
N THR A 66 15.77 4.67 16.66
CA THR A 66 16.62 3.61 17.21
C THR A 66 15.83 2.41 17.72
N LYS A 67 14.50 2.54 17.86
CA LYS A 67 13.61 1.47 18.31
C LYS A 67 12.28 1.53 17.57
N HIS A 68 11.94 0.43 16.90
CA HIS A 68 10.62 0.23 16.33
C HIS A 68 10.24 -1.24 16.38
N GLU A 69 9.07 -1.56 16.94
CA GLU A 69 8.60 -2.94 17.11
C GLU A 69 7.97 -3.49 15.83
N GLY A 70 8.82 -3.80 14.84
CA GLY A 70 8.56 -4.72 13.71
C GLY A 70 7.41 -4.41 12.73
N LYS A 71 6.50 -3.48 13.05
CA LYS A 71 5.34 -3.12 12.24
C LYS A 71 5.49 -1.71 11.71
N ALA A 72 5.04 -1.50 10.48
CA ALA A 72 4.99 -0.16 9.92
C ALA A 72 4.04 0.73 10.74
N THR A 73 4.48 1.96 11.01
CA THR A 73 3.72 2.96 11.76
C THR A 73 3.72 4.27 11.00
N CYS A 74 2.53 4.84 10.85
CA CYS A 74 2.32 6.06 10.10
C CYS A 74 1.64 7.12 10.97
N TYR A 75 2.00 8.38 10.73
CA TYR A 75 1.35 9.53 11.35
C TYR A 75 1.14 10.66 10.35
N TYR A 76 0.15 11.49 10.62
CA TYR A 76 -0.19 12.63 9.78
C TYR A 76 0.36 13.93 10.34
N SER A 77 1.14 14.65 9.53
CA SER A 77 1.64 15.98 9.84
C SER A 77 0.75 17.04 9.20
N PHE A 78 -0.10 17.68 10.01
CA PHE A 78 -0.95 18.79 9.57
C PHE A 78 -0.15 19.97 9.03
N LYS A 79 1.01 20.28 9.65
CA LYS A 79 1.87 21.40 9.24
C LYS A 79 2.46 21.22 7.83
N ARG A 80 2.69 19.98 7.42
CA ARG A 80 3.36 19.66 6.15
C ARG A 80 2.41 19.06 5.11
N THR A 81 1.14 18.86 5.46
CA THR A 81 0.15 18.11 4.67
C THR A 81 0.76 16.81 4.15
N ALA A 82 1.29 16.03 5.09
CA ALA A 82 2.11 14.87 4.77
C ALA A 82 1.80 13.68 5.68
N ILE A 83 1.90 12.48 5.13
CA ILE A 83 1.90 11.22 5.87
C ILE A 83 3.34 10.76 5.96
N ILE A 84 3.81 10.53 7.17
CA ILE A 84 5.16 10.02 7.42
C ILE A 84 5.01 8.62 8.00
N CYS A 85 5.68 7.66 7.39
CA CYS A 85 5.63 6.27 7.77
C CYS A 85 7.04 5.72 8.01
N HIS A 86 7.16 4.88 9.02
CA HIS A 86 8.34 4.10 9.33
C HIS A 86 8.02 2.64 9.08
N CYS A 87 8.95 1.88 8.49
CA CYS A 87 8.79 0.45 8.24
C CYS A 87 10.09 -0.29 8.52
N HIS A 88 9.98 -1.60 8.71
CA HIS A 88 11.10 -2.48 9.00
C HIS A 88 11.24 -3.55 7.92
N GLY A 89 12.47 -3.96 7.63
CA GLY A 89 12.79 -5.00 6.65
C GLY A 89 13.38 -4.44 5.36
N ASP A 90 14.05 -5.32 4.61
CA ASP A 90 14.75 -4.98 3.37
C ASP A 90 13.80 -4.35 2.35
N LEU A 91 14.17 -3.16 1.85
CA LEU A 91 13.43 -2.39 0.85
C LEU A 91 11.94 -2.20 1.21
N CYS A 92 11.61 -2.06 2.50
CA CYS A 92 10.23 -1.90 2.94
C CYS A 92 9.57 -0.60 2.47
N ASN A 93 10.34 0.33 1.91
CA ASN A 93 9.89 1.61 1.37
C ASN A 93 9.83 1.67 -0.17
N THR A 94 9.69 0.52 -0.85
CA THR A 94 9.34 0.46 -2.29
C THR A 94 7.93 0.99 -2.57
N ASP A 95 7.64 1.42 -3.79
CA ASP A 95 6.29 1.92 -4.14
C ASP A 95 5.17 0.90 -3.86
N ALA A 96 5.39 -0.37 -4.19
CA ALA A 96 4.44 -1.44 -3.89
C ALA A 96 4.20 -1.61 -2.38
N ASN A 97 5.28 -1.56 -1.58
CA ASN A 97 5.17 -1.66 -0.13
C ASN A 97 4.53 -0.42 0.50
N ILE A 98 4.77 0.78 -0.05
CA ILE A 98 4.12 2.02 0.37
C ILE A 98 2.60 1.90 0.21
N ILE A 99 2.12 1.47 -0.97
CA ILE A 99 0.69 1.25 -1.23
C ILE A 99 0.09 0.26 -0.22
N LYS A 100 0.79 -0.87 0.00
CA LYS A 100 0.38 -1.89 0.98
C LYS A 100 0.28 -1.32 2.40
N ILE A 101 1.31 -0.61 2.87
CA ILE A 101 1.37 -0.02 4.21
C ILE A 101 0.22 0.98 4.39
N LEU A 102 0.03 1.90 3.43
CA LEU A 102 -1.02 2.91 3.52
C LEU A 102 -2.43 2.30 3.49
N THR A 103 -2.64 1.24 2.72
CA THR A 103 -3.90 0.49 2.69
C THR A 103 -4.17 -0.18 4.05
N MET A 104 -3.14 -0.76 4.67
CA MET A 104 -3.26 -1.33 6.01
C MET A 104 -3.60 -0.27 7.06
N GLU A 105 -3.05 0.94 6.96
CA GLU A 105 -3.39 2.05 7.86
C GLU A 105 -4.85 2.50 7.74
N LEU A 106 -5.41 2.49 6.53
CA LEU A 106 -6.85 2.71 6.35
C LEU A 106 -7.69 1.66 7.09
N ALA A 107 -7.31 0.39 6.96
CA ALA A 107 -8.00 -0.74 7.60
C ALA A 107 -7.92 -0.68 9.15
N LYS A 108 -6.81 -0.16 9.70
CA LYS A 108 -6.65 0.07 11.16
C LYS A 108 -7.51 1.21 11.70
N GLY A 109 -8.19 1.98 10.84
CA GLY A 109 -9.08 3.05 11.27
C GLY A 109 -8.42 4.43 11.37
N ALA A 110 -7.52 4.76 10.43
CA ALA A 110 -6.81 6.05 10.39
C ALA A 110 -7.71 7.29 10.66
N PRO A 111 -7.16 8.38 11.24
CA PRO A 111 -7.88 9.63 11.44
C PRO A 111 -8.45 10.20 10.13
N LYS A 112 -9.56 10.96 10.20
CA LYS A 112 -10.23 11.52 9.01
C LYS A 112 -9.30 12.30 8.07
N SER A 113 -8.39 13.11 8.64
CA SER A 113 -7.42 13.89 7.86
C SER A 113 -6.44 13.01 7.10
N MET A 114 -5.91 11.97 7.75
CA MET A 114 -5.02 10.99 7.14
C MET A 114 -5.76 10.19 6.06
N LYS A 115 -6.99 9.73 6.31
CA LYS A 115 -7.81 8.99 5.34
C LYS A 115 -7.98 9.73 4.03
N LYS A 116 -8.26 11.04 4.07
CA LYS A 116 -8.38 11.87 2.87
C LYS A 116 -7.11 11.80 2.03
N VAL A 117 -5.95 12.03 2.64
CA VAL A 117 -4.65 12.05 1.96
C VAL A 117 -4.25 10.67 1.45
N VAL A 118 -4.48 9.61 2.22
CA VAL A 118 -4.24 8.23 1.77
C VAL A 118 -5.11 7.88 0.58
N ASN A 119 -6.42 8.15 0.65
CA ASN A 119 -7.34 7.86 -0.44
C ASN A 119 -6.92 8.58 -1.72
N CYS A 120 -6.53 9.86 -1.61
CA CYS A 120 -5.98 10.58 -2.76
C CYS A 120 -4.76 9.89 -3.37
N PHE A 121 -3.83 9.43 -2.51
CA PHE A 121 -2.62 8.75 -2.97
C PHE A 121 -2.95 7.44 -3.68
N LEU A 122 -3.82 6.61 -3.10
CA LEU A 122 -4.22 5.33 -3.68
C LEU A 122 -4.96 5.54 -5.00
N SER A 123 -5.94 6.44 -5.07
CA SER A 123 -6.71 6.70 -6.30
C SER A 123 -5.85 7.23 -7.46
N GLN A 124 -4.78 7.98 -7.17
CA GLN A 124 -3.88 8.49 -8.22
C GLN A 124 -2.84 7.46 -8.68
N ASN A 125 -2.51 6.47 -7.84
CA ASN A 125 -1.56 5.41 -8.17
C ASN A 125 -2.25 4.15 -8.76
N ASP A 126 -3.49 3.86 -8.36
CA ASP A 126 -4.31 2.80 -8.97
C ASP A 126 -4.70 3.13 -10.42
N ALA A 127 -4.62 4.40 -10.83
CA ALA A 127 -4.90 4.86 -12.19
C ALA A 127 -3.83 4.46 -13.23
N LYS A 128 -2.90 3.57 -12.88
CA LYS A 128 -1.93 3.00 -13.81
C LYS A 128 -1.77 1.50 -13.55
N PRO A 129 -2.52 0.61 -14.23
CA PRO A 129 -1.84 -0.54 -14.76
C PRO A 129 -0.79 0.03 -15.72
N THR A 130 0.49 -0.16 -15.44
CA THR A 130 1.45 -0.30 -16.54
C THR A 130 0.98 -1.53 -17.31
N SER A 131 0.05 -1.33 -18.23
CA SER A 131 0.08 -2.02 -19.50
C SER A 131 1.34 -1.50 -20.21
N ASP A 132 2.50 -1.92 -19.73
CA ASP A 132 3.60 -2.08 -20.65
C ASP A 132 3.04 -3.03 -21.70
N PRO A 133 2.98 -2.64 -22.98
CA PRO A 133 2.66 -3.60 -24.01
C PRO A 133 3.74 -4.68 -23.88
N VAL A 134 3.33 -5.87 -23.47
CA VAL A 134 4.08 -7.07 -23.78
C VAL A 134 4.27 -6.99 -25.28
N GLU A 135 5.50 -6.72 -25.73
CA GLU A 135 5.90 -6.99 -27.10
C GLU A 135 5.73 -8.50 -27.31
N ASP A 136 4.52 -8.89 -27.69
CA ASP A 136 4.28 -10.18 -28.33
C ASP A 136 4.93 -10.08 -29.71
N ASP A 137 6.15 -10.62 -29.80
CA ASP A 137 6.81 -10.89 -31.06
C ASP A 137 5.86 -11.71 -31.96
N PRO A 138 5.86 -11.45 -33.28
CA PRO A 138 4.77 -11.86 -34.16
C PRO A 138 5.01 -13.28 -34.69
N LYS A 139 4.00 -14.14 -34.51
CA LYS A 139 3.46 -15.12 -35.50
C LYS A 139 2.93 -16.36 -34.78
N LEU A 140 1.61 -16.52 -34.74
CA LEU A 140 0.98 -17.78 -35.11
C LEU A 140 -0.49 -17.58 -35.49
N SER A 141 -0.85 -18.30 -36.54
CA SER A 141 -1.99 -18.19 -37.44
C SER A 141 -3.41 -18.18 -36.81
N PRO A 142 -4.40 -17.50 -37.43
CA PRO A 142 -5.78 -17.44 -36.95
C PRO A 142 -6.59 -18.68 -37.40
N GLN A 143 -6.52 -19.77 -36.63
CA GLN A 143 -7.45 -20.89 -36.74
C GLN A 143 -7.67 -21.55 -35.37
N SER A 144 -8.54 -20.98 -34.51
CA SER A 144 -9.21 -21.71 -33.41
C SER A 144 -10.38 -20.94 -32.76
N ALA A 145 -10.93 -19.91 -33.41
CA ALA A 145 -12.08 -19.15 -32.88
C ALA A 145 -13.46 -19.81 -33.14
N LYS A 146 -13.52 -21.14 -33.35
CA LYS A 146 -14.77 -21.87 -33.64
C LYS A 146 -15.12 -22.98 -32.65
N GLN A 147 -14.44 -23.07 -31.50
CA GLN A 147 -14.66 -24.18 -30.57
C GLN A 147 -15.08 -23.78 -29.15
N LEU A 148 -15.50 -22.53 -28.94
CA LEU A 148 -16.01 -22.05 -27.65
C LEU A 148 -17.36 -21.34 -27.77
N GLU A 149 -18.27 -21.90 -28.58
CA GLU A 149 -19.66 -21.45 -28.67
C GLU A 149 -20.67 -22.52 -28.21
N ASN A 150 -20.20 -23.63 -27.63
CA ASN A 150 -21.04 -24.80 -27.29
C ASN A 150 -21.31 -25.03 -25.80
N GLU A 151 -21.09 -24.04 -24.93
CA GLU A 151 -21.38 -24.15 -23.49
C GLU A 151 -22.39 -23.10 -22.97
N ARG A 152 -23.21 -22.53 -23.86
CA ARG A 152 -24.23 -21.52 -23.54
C ARG A 152 -25.66 -21.93 -23.89
N GLN A 153 -25.98 -23.22 -23.75
CA GLN A 153 -27.37 -23.70 -23.76
C GLN A 153 -27.60 -24.69 -22.62
N GLY A 154 -28.10 -24.18 -21.51
CA GLY A 154 -28.59 -24.99 -20.40
C GLY A 154 -29.01 -24.11 -19.24
N VAL A 155 -30.25 -24.27 -18.78
CA VAL A 155 -30.87 -23.61 -17.61
C VAL A 155 -31.56 -22.27 -17.90
N LEU A 156 -32.62 -22.37 -18.71
CA LEU A 156 -33.84 -21.55 -18.55
C LEU A 156 -34.68 -22.15 -17.41
N GLY A 157 -35.02 -21.35 -16.42
CA GLY A 157 -35.87 -21.76 -15.29
C GLY A 157 -36.58 -20.57 -14.65
N SER A 158 -37.71 -20.20 -15.26
CA SER A 158 -38.87 -19.45 -14.77
C SER A 158 -38.91 -19.01 -13.29
N GLY A 159 -39.14 -17.71 -13.06
CA GLY A 159 -39.48 -17.15 -11.76
C GLY A 159 -40.24 -15.83 -11.85
N LYS A 160 -41.56 -15.91 -11.76
CA LYS A 160 -42.59 -14.86 -11.76
C LYS A 160 -42.40 -13.79 -10.66
N LEU A 161 -42.74 -12.54 -11.02
CA LEU A 161 -43.73 -11.67 -10.37
C LEU A 161 -43.56 -11.34 -8.85
N MET A 162 -43.33 -10.05 -8.52
CA MET A 162 -44.33 -9.21 -7.83
C MET A 162 -43.84 -7.78 -7.52
N LYS A 163 -44.77 -6.83 -7.74
CA LYS A 163 -44.80 -5.43 -7.30
C LYS A 163 -44.96 -5.30 -5.79
N LYS A 164 -44.33 -4.27 -5.20
CA LYS A 164 -44.77 -3.39 -4.08
C LYS A 164 -43.51 -2.59 -3.66
N GLY A 165 -43.52 -1.32 -3.30
CA GLY A 165 -44.54 -0.32 -3.06
C GLY A 165 -43.85 0.85 -2.33
N HIS A 166 -44.14 2.07 -2.77
CA HIS A 166 -44.39 3.31 -2.00
C HIS A 166 -43.62 3.68 -0.69
N ILE A 167 -43.11 4.93 -0.72
CA ILE A 167 -43.21 6.02 0.29
C ILE A 167 -42.50 5.83 1.66
N SER A 168 -41.53 6.70 1.98
CA SER A 168 -41.77 7.87 2.87
C SER A 168 -40.50 8.67 3.16
N SER A 169 -40.62 9.98 3.03
CA SER A 169 -39.74 10.99 3.64
C SER A 169 -39.78 10.92 5.16
N GLY A 170 -38.62 11.16 5.80
CA GLY A 170 -38.49 11.40 7.23
C GLY A 170 -37.55 12.57 7.46
N LYS A 171 -38.11 13.78 7.42
CA LYS A 171 -37.47 15.05 7.78
C LYS A 171 -37.75 15.29 9.25
N LEU A 172 -36.75 15.22 10.12
CA LEU A 172 -36.87 15.61 11.52
C LEU A 172 -35.92 16.76 11.84
N HIS A 173 -36.54 17.90 12.08
CA HIS A 173 -36.00 19.09 12.72
C HIS A 173 -35.52 18.76 14.14
N GLY A 174 -34.39 19.31 14.53
CA GLY A 174 -33.94 19.38 15.92
C GLY A 174 -33.18 20.67 16.15
N GLN A 175 -33.90 21.78 16.26
CA GLN A 175 -33.40 22.99 16.89
C GLN A 175 -33.30 22.73 18.39
N HIS A 176 -32.15 22.99 19.01
CA HIS A 176 -32.11 23.39 20.41
C HIS A 176 -31.09 24.52 20.60
N LYS A 177 -31.64 25.72 20.82
CA LYS A 177 -31.02 26.87 21.45
C LYS A 177 -30.87 26.63 22.97
N ALA A 178 -30.06 27.51 23.57
CA ALA A 178 -29.90 27.84 24.99
C ALA A 178 -28.62 27.26 25.61
N LYS A 179 -27.84 27.99 26.43
CA LYS A 179 -28.05 29.29 27.09
C LYS A 179 -26.66 29.82 27.49
N ARG A 180 -26.47 31.13 27.38
CA ARG A 180 -25.36 31.85 28.03
C ARG A 180 -25.52 31.78 29.55
N SER A 181 -24.42 31.61 30.25
CA SER A 181 -24.11 32.23 31.54
C SER A 181 -22.65 32.65 31.51
#